data_AF-G5HEN2-F1
#
_entry.id   AF-G5HEN2-F1
#
_cell.length_a   1.000
_cell.length_b   1.000
_cell.length_c   1.000
_cell.angle_alpha   90.00
_cell.angle_beta   90.00
_cell.angle_gamma   90.00
#
_symmetry.space_group_name_H-M   'P 1'
#
loop_
_entity.id
_entity.type
_entity.pdbx_description
1 polymer ?
#
loop_
_entity_poly.entity_id
_entity_poly.type
_entity_poly.pdbx_seq_one_letter_code
_entity_poly.pdbx_strand_id
1 'polypeptide(L)' 'MDVFLGFEYDMEFYKIGDEIDVIFYDGTHFDGTLEDIRVDDKEIIVVGFVFSLERVEKVIHLN' A
#
# COMPACT_ATOMS: atom_id res chain seq x y z
N MET A 1 -1.04 -17.84 -15.68
CA MET A 1 0.20 -17.15 -15.28
C MET A 1 -0.28 -16.04 -14.37
N ASP A 2 -0.20 -16.23 -13.06
CA ASP A 2 -0.74 -15.28 -12.10
C ASP A 2 0.14 -14.03 -12.14
N VAL A 3 -0.39 -12.96 -12.71
CA VAL A 3 0.24 -11.66 -12.68
C VAL A 3 0.04 -11.13 -11.27
N PHE A 4 1.06 -11.27 -10.42
CA PHE A 4 1.06 -10.62 -9.12
C PHE A 4 1.20 -9.11 -9.35
N LEU A 5 0.09 -8.40 -9.28
CA LEU A 5 0.07 -6.94 -9.22
C LEU A 5 0.48 -6.55 -7.80
N GLY A 6 1.65 -5.93 -7.67
CA GLY A 6 2.25 -5.54 -6.41
C GLY A 6 3.27 -4.41 -6.57
N PHE A 7 3.71 -3.84 -5.46
CA PHE A 7 4.75 -2.80 -5.43
C PHE A 7 5.81 -3.12 -4.37
N GLU A 8 7.02 -2.64 -4.60
CA GLU A 8 8.12 -2.73 -3.63
C GLU A 8 8.22 -1.40 -2.87
N TYR A 9 8.30 -1.49 -1.54
CA TYR A 9 8.48 -0.36 -0.65
C TYR A 9 9.31 -0.79 0.57
N ASP A 10 10.31 0.02 0.93
CA ASP A 10 11.24 -0.27 2.03
C ASP A 10 11.82 -1.71 2.01
N MET A 11 12.20 -2.18 0.82
CA MET A 11 12.71 -3.55 0.57
C MET A 11 11.72 -4.68 0.82
N GLU A 12 10.44 -4.38 1.06
CA GLU A 12 9.35 -5.36 1.13
C GLU A 12 8.46 -5.28 -0.11
N PHE A 13 7.90 -6.42 -0.50
CA PHE A 13 6.95 -6.51 -1.60
C PHE A 13 5.53 -6.67 -1.04
N TYR A 14 4.60 -5.87 -1.56
CA TYR A 14 3.18 -5.87 -1.23
C TYR A 14 2.39 -6.17 -2.49
N LYS A 15 1.42 -7.08 -2.42
CA LYS A 15 0.54 -7.46 -3.53
C LYS A 15 -0.92 -7.18 -3.20
N ILE A 16 -1.74 -7.00 -4.24
CA ILE A 16 -3.19 -6.90 -4.08
C ILE A 16 -3.72 -8.10 -3.28
N GLY A 17 -4.54 -7.82 -2.27
CA GLY A 17 -5.08 -8.76 -1.31
C GLY A 17 -4.32 -8.87 0.00
N ASP A 18 -3.14 -8.23 0.13
CA ASP A 18 -2.43 -8.17 1.40
C ASP A 18 -3.15 -7.22 2.37
N GLU A 19 -3.23 -7.62 3.64
CA GLU A 19 -3.63 -6.72 4.73
C GLU A 19 -2.41 -5.89 5.14
N ILE A 20 -2.51 -4.57 5.02
CA ILE A 20 -1.40 -3.65 5.29
C ILE A 20 -1.80 -2.53 6.25
N ASP A 21 -0.82 -2.00 6.99
CA ASP A 21 -0.93 -0.75 7.74
C ASP A 21 -0.06 0.31 7.05
N VAL A 22 -0.69 1.42 6.64
CA VAL A 22 -0.05 2.55 5.96
C VAL A 22 0.18 3.66 6.96
N ILE A 23 1.44 3.92 7.31
CA ILE A 23 1.85 4.97 8.25
C ILE A 23 2.29 6.20 7.47
N PHE A 24 1.73 7.36 7.80
CA PHE A 24 2.03 8.64 7.15
C PHE A 24 3.02 9.47 7.96
N TYR A 25 3.74 10.39 7.29
CA TYR A 25 4.71 11.28 7.96
C TYR A 25 4.12 12.19 9.05
N ASP A 26 2.80 12.39 9.08
CA ASP A 26 2.11 13.13 10.13
C ASP A 26 1.81 12.28 11.38
N GLY A 27 2.21 11.01 11.38
CA GLY A 27 2.00 10.05 12.46
C GLY A 27 0.62 9.39 12.45
N THR A 28 -0.26 9.73 11.51
CA THR A 28 -1.50 8.98 11.30
C THR A 28 -1.20 7.65 10.61
N HIS A 29 -2.09 6.68 10.78
CA HIS A 29 -1.98 5.40 10.10
C HIS A 29 -3.36 4.87 9.69
N PHE A 30 -3.38 3.98 8.71
CA PHE A 30 -4.60 3.41 8.15
C PHE A 30 -4.36 1.96 7.75
N ASP A 31 -5.13 1.06 8.35
CA ASP A 31 -5.09 -0.37 8.08
C ASP A 31 -6.17 -0.84 7.10
N GLY A 32 -5.84 -1.88 6.33
CA GLY A 32 -6.81 -2.66 5.57
C GLY A 32 -6.23 -3.39 4.36
N THR A 33 -7.12 -4.00 3.58
CA THR A 33 -6.74 -4.75 2.37
C THR A 33 -6.27 -3.83 1.25
N LEU A 34 -5.10 -4.11 0.68
CA LEU A 34 -4.61 -3.50 -0.56
C LEU A 34 -5.44 -3.99 -1.75
N GLU A 35 -6.23 -3.13 -2.34
CA GLU A 35 -7.18 -3.49 -3.41
C GLU A 35 -6.65 -3.18 -4.81
N ASP A 36 -5.83 -2.13 -4.97
CA ASP A 36 -5.31 -1.70 -6.27
C ASP A 36 -4.06 -0.81 -6.13
N ILE A 37 -3.29 -0.69 -7.22
CA ILE A 37 -2.03 0.04 -7.30
C ILE A 37 -2.00 0.84 -8.61
N ARG A 38 -1.87 2.16 -8.52
CA ARG A 38 -1.69 3.05 -9.66
C ARG A 38 -0.24 3.52 -9.73
N VAL A 39 0.57 2.77 -10.48
CA VAL A 39 2.02 2.98 -10.55
C VAL A 39 2.37 4.36 -11.13
N ASP A 40 1.68 4.78 -12.18
CA ASP A 40 1.96 6.07 -12.85
C ASP A 40 1.65 7.28 -11.95
N ASP A 41 0.65 7.13 -11.08
CA ASP A 41 0.21 8.19 -10.14
C ASP A 41 0.88 8.08 -8.77
N LYS A 42 1.66 7.01 -8.53
CA LYS A 42 2.21 6.65 -7.22
C LYS A 42 1.13 6.57 -6.13
N GLU A 43 -0.01 5.96 -6.45
CA GLU A 43 -1.11 5.78 -5.51
C GLU A 43 -1.36 4.30 -5.22
N ILE A 44 -1.83 4.03 -4.00
CA ILE A 44 -2.38 2.74 -3.60
C ILE A 44 -3.82 2.92 -3.15
N ILE A 45 -4.62 1.88 -3.30
CA ILE A 45 -6.00 1.85 -2.84
C ILE A 45 -6.13 0.81 -1.74
N VAL A 46 -6.55 1.25 -0.55
CA VAL A 46 -6.74 0.40 0.63
C VAL A 46 -8.19 0.56 1.10
N VAL A 47 -8.98 -0.51 1.04
CA VAL A 47 -10.42 -0.53 1.39
C VAL A 47 -11.21 0.61 0.71
N GLY A 48 -10.99 0.81 -0.59
CA GLY A 48 -11.63 1.86 -1.38
C GLY A 48 -11.09 3.28 -1.16
N PHE A 49 -10.12 3.50 -0.27
CA PHE A 49 -9.48 4.80 -0.05
C PHE A 49 -8.18 4.92 -0.84
N VAL A 50 -7.99 6.07 -1.49
CA VAL A 50 -6.79 6.35 -2.30
C VAL A 50 -5.74 7.07 -1.46
N PHE A 51 -4.53 6.53 -1.42
CA PHE A 51 -3.39 7.11 -0.71
C PHE A 51 -2.22 7.34 -1.66
N SER A 52 -1.66 8.55 -1.62
CA SER A 52 -0.42 8.87 -2.34
C SER A 52 0.78 8.34 -1.56
N LEU A 53 1.63 7.55 -2.23
CA LEU A 53 2.88 7.01 -1.67
C LEU A 53 3.87 8.11 -1.26
N GLU A 54 3.75 9.33 -1.79
CA GLU A 54 4.62 10.46 -1.42
C GLU A 54 4.37 10.96 0.01
N ARG A 55 3.23 10.60 0.61
CA ARG A 55 2.87 10.93 2.00
C ARG A 55 3.13 9.80 2.97
N VAL A 56 3.43 8.61 2.46
CA VAL A 56 3.64 7.41 3.24
C VAL A 56 5.06 7.44 3.78
N GLU A 57 5.19 7.24 5.08
CA GLU A 57 6.46 7.00 5.74
C GLU A 57 6.82 5.52 5.63
N LYS A 58 5.86 4.65 5.97
CA LYS A 58 6.08 3.21 6.07
C LYS A 58 4.82 2.42 5.72
N VAL A 59 5.00 1.24 5.15
CA VAL A 59 3.96 0.21 5.01
C VAL A 59 4.37 -1.01 5.82
N ILE A 60 3.41 -1.71 6.43
CA ILE A 60 3.66 -2.92 7.25
C ILE A 60 2.64 -3.99 6.87
N HIS A 61 3.07 -5.24 6.70
CA HIS A 61 2.16 -6.40 6.58
C HIS A 61 1.46 -6.67 7.91
N LEU A 62 0.13 -6.82 7.88
CA LEU A 62 -0.67 -7.06 9.08
C LEU A 62 -0.96 -8.53 9.37
N ASN A 63 -0.71 -9.48 8.46
CA ASN A 63 -0.56 -10.92 8.71
C ASN A 63 -0.21 -11.71 7.43
#